data_AF-A0A1G7A954-F1
#
_entry.id   AF-A0A1G7A954-F1
#
_cell.length_a   1.000
_cell.length_b   1.000
_cell.length_c   1.000
_cell.angle_alpha   90.00
_cell.angle_beta   90.00
_cell.angle_gamma   90.00
#
_symmetry.space_group_name_H-M   'P 1'
#
loop_
_entity.id
_entity.type
_entity.pdbx_description
1 polymer ?
#
loop_
_entity_poly.entity_id
_entity_poly.type
_entity_poly.pdbx_seq_one_letter_code
_entity_poly.pdbx_strand_id
1 'polypeptide(L)'
;MADYCSNTVTFIGDNQPDALEYFMDMGYDSPPFEAILVDDDSVHFESRWVPPIKDLIEIAELFDVNYKLAYRLPNERAKVKYEYTCMQNEKLSKPAAILRGQIAKAIAPNDLELLETAVQEQAERGAFNNYERAILNQLLGKRAVVLNDQAKQPEQSASPARRLGR
;
A
#
# COMPACT_ATOMS: atom_id res chain seq x y z
N MET A 1 -22.22 -14.11 -23.03
CA MET A 1 -21.26 -14.76 -22.12
C MET A 1 -20.68 -13.66 -21.27
N ALA A 2 -20.28 -13.95 -20.03
CA ALA A 2 -19.71 -12.95 -19.14
C ALA A 2 -18.35 -12.47 -19.70
N ASP A 3 -18.28 -11.24 -20.18
CA ASP A 3 -17.05 -10.61 -20.67
C ASP A 3 -16.25 -9.97 -19.52
N TYR A 4 -16.33 -10.56 -18.32
CA TYR A 4 -15.71 -10.07 -17.10
C TYR A 4 -14.81 -11.11 -16.44
N CYS A 5 -13.71 -10.63 -15.87
CA CYS A 5 -12.81 -11.35 -15.01
C CYS A 5 -13.37 -11.37 -13.59
N SER A 6 -13.54 -12.56 -13.01
CA SER A 6 -13.94 -12.71 -11.61
C SER A 6 -12.70 -12.76 -10.74
N ASN A 7 -12.64 -11.91 -9.72
CA ASN A 7 -11.48 -11.73 -8.86
C ASN A 7 -11.84 -11.96 -7.40
N THR A 8 -10.86 -12.42 -6.63
CA THR A 8 -10.93 -12.52 -5.17
C THR A 8 -9.57 -12.18 -4.62
N VAL A 9 -9.50 -11.12 -3.81
CA VAL A 9 -8.26 -10.69 -3.15
C VAL A 9 -8.38 -10.88 -1.66
N THR A 10 -7.33 -11.44 -1.04
CA THR A 10 -7.18 -11.59 0.41
C THR A 10 -5.97 -10.77 0.84
N PHE A 11 -6.19 -9.77 1.69
CA PHE A 11 -5.12 -8.96 2.27
C PHE A 11 -4.51 -9.67 3.49
N ILE A 12 -3.21 -9.48 3.70
CA ILE A 12 -2.45 -10.14 4.77
C ILE A 12 -1.57 -9.11 5.45
N GLY A 13 -1.76 -8.89 6.75
CA GLY A 13 -0.99 -7.96 7.57
C GLY A 13 -1.83 -7.38 8.69
N ASP A 14 -1.19 -6.63 9.59
CA ASP A 14 -1.87 -6.05 10.76
C ASP A 14 -2.93 -5.00 10.37
N ASN A 15 -2.70 -4.30 9.26
CA ASN A 15 -3.62 -3.29 8.70
C ASN A 15 -4.60 -3.88 7.67
N GLN A 16 -4.77 -5.21 7.64
CA GLN A 16 -5.78 -5.86 6.79
C GLN A 16 -7.19 -5.25 6.99
N PRO A 17 -7.66 -4.97 8.22
CA PRO A 17 -9.00 -4.40 8.43
C PRO A 17 -9.18 -3.05 7.71
N ASP A 18 -8.17 -2.18 7.73
CA ASP A 18 -8.20 -0.86 7.09
C ASP A 18 -8.31 -1.00 5.56
N ALA A 19 -7.60 -1.97 4.97
CA ALA A 19 -7.71 -2.27 3.55
C ALA A 19 -9.11 -2.80 3.17
N LEU A 20 -9.73 -3.61 4.03
CA LEU A 20 -11.10 -4.10 3.79
C LEU A 20 -12.13 -2.97 3.91
N GLU A 21 -12.00 -2.11 4.93
CA GLU A 21 -12.88 -0.95 5.12
C GLU A 21 -12.82 -0.01 3.92
N TYR A 22 -11.62 0.22 3.36
CA TYR A 22 -11.45 0.98 2.12
C TYR A 22 -12.31 0.45 0.95
N PHE A 23 -12.40 -0.88 0.79
CA PHE A 23 -13.27 -1.47 -0.24
C PHE A 23 -14.77 -1.38 0.08
N MET A 24 -15.14 -1.40 1.36
CA MET A 24 -16.53 -1.16 1.77
C MET A 24 -16.97 0.27 1.43
N ASP A 25 -16.06 1.24 1.58
CA ASP A 25 -16.33 2.66 1.37
C ASP A 25 -16.36 3.08 -0.12
N MET A 26 -15.66 2.36 -1.01
CA MET A 26 -15.61 2.68 -2.44
C MET A 26 -16.97 2.58 -3.15
N GLY A 27 -17.93 1.84 -2.59
CA GLY A 27 -19.22 1.56 -3.21
C GLY A 27 -19.20 0.40 -4.21
N TYR A 28 -20.39 -0.13 -4.52
CA TYR A 28 -20.55 -1.39 -5.26
C TYR A 28 -19.92 -1.41 -6.67
N ASP A 29 -19.97 -0.30 -7.41
CA ASP A 29 -19.38 -0.17 -8.75
C ASP A 29 -18.44 1.04 -8.79
N SER A 30 -17.15 0.81 -8.57
CA SER A 30 -16.11 1.84 -8.53
C SER A 30 -14.94 1.43 -9.43
N PRO A 31 -14.98 1.80 -10.73
CA PRO A 31 -13.96 1.38 -11.69
C PRO A 31 -12.52 1.66 -11.18
N PRO A 32 -11.58 0.71 -11.29
CA PRO A 32 -11.67 -0.52 -12.09
C PRO A 32 -12.28 -1.74 -11.37
N PHE A 33 -12.80 -1.56 -10.16
CA PHE A 33 -13.46 -2.61 -9.36
C PHE A 33 -14.98 -2.53 -9.55
N GLU A 34 -15.56 -3.50 -10.24
CA GLU A 34 -17.01 -3.59 -10.48
C GLU A 34 -17.60 -4.67 -9.56
N ALA A 35 -18.88 -4.58 -9.21
CA ALA A 35 -19.59 -5.57 -8.38
C ALA A 35 -18.83 -6.00 -7.11
N ILE A 36 -18.35 -5.03 -6.34
CA ILE A 36 -17.56 -5.26 -5.13
C ILE A 36 -18.42 -5.89 -4.04
N LEU A 37 -17.93 -6.99 -3.47
CA LEU A 37 -18.49 -7.65 -2.29
C LEU A 37 -17.34 -7.98 -1.34
N VAL A 38 -17.41 -7.47 -0.12
CA VAL A 38 -16.47 -7.80 0.95
C VAL A 38 -17.09 -8.90 1.82
N ASP A 39 -16.37 -10.01 2.00
CA ASP A 39 -16.81 -11.17 2.78
C ASP A 39 -15.66 -11.66 3.67
N ASP A 40 -15.93 -11.73 4.98
CA ASP A 40 -14.99 -12.05 6.06
C ASP A 40 -13.61 -11.36 5.92
N ASP A 41 -12.67 -12.04 5.26
CA ASP A 41 -11.27 -11.66 5.10
C ASP A 41 -10.87 -11.33 3.65
N SER A 42 -11.84 -11.28 2.73
CA SER A 42 -11.59 -11.18 1.29
C SER A 42 -12.51 -10.18 0.59
N VAL A 43 -12.03 -9.66 -0.53
CA VAL A 43 -12.80 -8.81 -1.43
C VAL A 43 -13.01 -9.54 -2.75
N HIS A 44 -14.26 -9.76 -3.09
CA HIS A 44 -14.69 -10.24 -4.39
C HIS A 44 -15.06 -9.05 -5.26
N PHE A 45 -14.63 -9.05 -6.52
CA PHE A 45 -15.01 -8.02 -7.48
C PHE A 45 -14.87 -8.55 -8.91
N GLU A 46 -15.59 -7.92 -9.82
CA GLU A 46 -15.46 -8.10 -11.26
C GLU A 46 -14.56 -7.01 -11.86
N SER A 47 -13.88 -7.35 -12.93
CA SER A 47 -13.18 -6.37 -13.76
C SER A 47 -13.34 -6.77 -15.22
N ARG A 48 -13.18 -5.83 -16.17
CA ARG A 48 -13.51 -6.11 -17.57
C ARG A 48 -12.66 -7.22 -18.19
N TRP A 49 -11.38 -6.96 -18.44
CA TRP A 49 -10.56 -7.88 -19.25
C TRP A 49 -9.48 -8.60 -18.45
N VAL A 50 -8.94 -7.92 -17.43
CA VAL A 50 -7.83 -8.38 -16.60
C VAL A 50 -8.04 -7.88 -15.17
N PRO A 51 -7.47 -8.54 -14.16
CA PRO A 51 -7.44 -7.99 -12.82
C PRO A 51 -6.72 -6.63 -12.81
N PRO A 52 -7.21 -5.64 -12.03
CA PRO A 52 -6.57 -4.34 -11.84
C PRO A 52 -5.36 -4.47 -10.90
N ILE A 53 -4.31 -5.16 -11.37
CA ILE A 53 -3.12 -5.49 -10.57
C ILE A 53 -2.45 -4.23 -10.04
N LYS A 54 -2.36 -3.18 -10.87
CA LYS A 54 -1.70 -1.93 -10.47
C LYS A 54 -2.45 -1.28 -9.30
N ASP A 55 -3.77 -1.16 -9.40
CA ASP A 55 -4.60 -0.55 -8.36
C ASP A 55 -4.56 -1.38 -7.07
N LEU A 56 -4.55 -2.71 -7.16
CA LEU A 56 -4.36 -3.59 -6.01
C LEU A 56 -2.99 -3.41 -5.34
N ILE A 57 -1.91 -3.25 -6.13
CA ILE A 57 -0.58 -2.94 -5.61
C ILE A 57 -0.61 -1.60 -4.88
N GLU A 58 -1.19 -0.56 -5.48
CA GLU A 58 -1.27 0.76 -4.86
C GLU A 58 -2.04 0.73 -3.53
N ILE A 59 -3.16 0.01 -3.45
CA ILE A 59 -3.93 -0.17 -2.22
C ILE A 59 -3.12 -0.96 -1.18
N ALA A 60 -2.46 -2.04 -1.58
CA ALA A 60 -1.63 -2.83 -0.69
C ALA A 60 -0.46 -2.01 -0.10
N GLU A 61 0.13 -1.16 -0.94
CA GLU A 61 1.19 -0.22 -0.59
C GLU A 61 0.71 0.98 0.23
N LEU A 62 -0.57 1.32 0.21
CA LEU A 62 -1.18 2.38 1.01
C LEU A 62 -1.39 1.93 2.45
N PHE A 63 -1.81 0.67 2.63
CA PHE A 63 -2.11 0.09 3.94
C PHE A 63 -0.97 -0.76 4.51
N ASP A 64 0.18 -0.84 3.85
CA ASP A 64 1.31 -1.68 4.26
C ASP A 64 0.94 -3.18 4.41
N VAL A 65 0.07 -3.69 3.54
CA VAL A 65 -0.41 -5.08 3.56
C VAL A 65 0.10 -5.87 2.34
N ASN A 66 0.29 -7.17 2.51
CA ASN A 66 0.49 -8.08 1.39
C ASN A 66 -0.88 -8.50 0.83
N TYR A 67 -0.91 -9.09 -0.36
CA TYR A 67 -2.16 -9.71 -0.83
C TYR A 67 -1.96 -10.95 -1.69
N LYS A 68 -3.00 -11.77 -1.70
CA LYS A 68 -3.16 -12.89 -2.62
C LYS A 68 -4.38 -12.66 -3.48
N LEU A 69 -4.20 -12.72 -4.79
CA LEU A 69 -5.26 -12.58 -5.77
C LEU A 69 -5.49 -13.93 -6.44
N ALA A 70 -6.73 -14.40 -6.40
CA ALA A 70 -7.22 -15.45 -7.28
C ALA A 70 -8.15 -14.82 -8.32
N TYR A 71 -7.88 -15.03 -9.60
CA TYR A 71 -8.72 -14.51 -10.68
C TYR A 71 -9.02 -15.55 -11.75
N ARG A 72 -10.09 -15.34 -12.50
CA ARG A 72 -10.48 -16.14 -13.65
C ARG A 72 -10.84 -15.22 -14.81
N LEU A 73 -10.08 -15.34 -15.90
CA LEU A 73 -10.31 -14.57 -17.12
C LEU A 73 -11.61 -15.00 -17.82
N PRO A 74 -12.22 -14.12 -18.65
CA PRO A 74 -13.35 -14.48 -19.47
C PRO A 74 -13.07 -15.73 -20.30
N ASN A 75 -14.03 -16.65 -20.36
CA ASN A 75 -13.96 -17.91 -21.13
C ASN A 75 -12.90 -18.92 -20.67
N GLU A 76 -12.15 -18.64 -19.60
CA GLU A 76 -11.22 -19.60 -19.01
C GLU A 76 -11.86 -20.42 -17.90
N ARG A 77 -11.53 -21.72 -17.85
CA ARG A 77 -12.00 -22.62 -16.78
C ARG A 77 -11.10 -22.59 -15.55
N ALA A 78 -9.81 -22.36 -15.75
CA ALA A 78 -8.82 -22.38 -14.69
C ALA A 78 -8.85 -21.06 -13.90
N LYS A 79 -8.60 -21.17 -12.59
CA LYS A 79 -8.29 -20.00 -11.76
C LYS A 79 -6.77 -19.79 -11.78
N VAL A 80 -6.35 -18.54 -11.96
CA VAL A 80 -4.95 -18.13 -11.83
C VAL A 80 -4.74 -17.50 -10.46
N LYS A 81 -3.56 -17.69 -9.88
CA LYS A 81 -3.16 -17.11 -8.60
C LYS A 81 -2.00 -16.16 -8.79
N TYR A 82 -2.03 -15.05 -8.09
CA TYR A 82 -0.99 -14.04 -8.03
C TYR A 82 -0.79 -13.64 -6.57
N GLU A 83 0.46 -13.44 -6.15
CA GLU A 83 0.79 -13.00 -4.80
C GLU A 83 1.68 -11.77 -4.89
N TYR A 84 1.42 -10.81 -3.99
CA TYR A 84 2.18 -9.58 -3.87
C TYR A 84 2.62 -9.38 -2.43
N THR A 85 3.88 -8.97 -2.26
CA THR A 85 4.45 -8.57 -0.97
C THR A 85 4.68 -7.07 -1.00
N CYS A 86 4.10 -6.37 -0.04
CA CYS A 86 4.33 -4.94 0.11
C CYS A 86 5.80 -4.65 0.42
N MET A 87 6.32 -3.57 -0.14
CA MET A 87 7.70 -3.12 0.07
C MET A 87 8.08 -2.95 1.54
N GLN A 88 7.14 -2.51 2.37
CA GLN A 88 7.35 -2.38 3.81
C GLN A 88 7.56 -3.74 4.49
N ASN A 89 6.99 -4.80 3.92
CA ASN A 89 7.02 -6.18 4.43
C ASN A 89 8.07 -7.06 3.73
N GLU A 90 8.68 -6.58 2.65
CA GLU A 90 9.67 -7.33 1.87
C GLU A 90 10.83 -7.83 2.72
N LYS A 91 11.36 -9.01 2.39
CA LYS A 91 12.44 -9.61 3.17
C LYS A 91 13.78 -9.05 2.70
N LEU A 92 14.23 -8.02 3.39
CA LEU A 92 15.50 -7.37 3.13
C LEU A 92 16.67 -8.03 3.89
N SER A 93 17.87 -7.89 3.33
CA SER A 93 19.13 -8.14 4.01
C SER A 93 19.24 -7.28 5.28
N LYS A 94 20.05 -7.70 6.24
CA LYS A 94 20.25 -6.96 7.50
C LYS A 94 20.55 -5.47 7.32
N PRO A 95 21.52 -5.05 6.47
CA PRO A 95 21.79 -3.62 6.28
C PRO A 95 20.60 -2.86 5.70
N ALA A 96 19.93 -3.42 4.67
CA ALA A 96 18.75 -2.81 4.08
C ALA A 96 17.55 -2.74 5.05
N ALA A 97 17.34 -3.77 5.88
CA ALA A 97 16.29 -3.79 6.89
C ALA A 97 16.51 -2.72 7.98
N ILE A 98 17.77 -2.45 8.37
CA ILE A 98 18.11 -1.36 9.30
C ILE A 98 17.74 -0.01 8.68
N LEU A 99 18.14 0.23 7.42
CA LEU A 99 17.81 1.47 6.71
C LEU A 99 16.30 1.65 6.56
N ARG A 100 15.54 0.60 6.19
CA ARG A 100 14.07 0.64 6.17
C ARG A 100 13.50 1.09 7.51
N GLY A 101 13.99 0.51 8.61
CA GLY A 101 13.55 0.87 9.96
C GLY A 101 13.86 2.32 10.33
N GLN A 102 14.96 2.89 9.82
CA GLN A 102 15.31 4.30 10.01
C GLN A 102 14.42 5.21 9.15
N ILE A 103 14.17 4.85 7.89
CA ILE A 103 13.28 5.59 6.98
C ILE A 103 11.87 5.69 7.58
N ALA A 104 11.32 4.58 8.09
CA ALA A 104 10.00 4.56 8.70
C ALA A 104 9.90 5.48 9.95
N LYS A 105 11.02 5.72 10.64
CA LYS A 105 11.10 6.54 11.86
C LYS A 105 11.50 8.00 11.59
N ALA A 106 11.88 8.36 10.37
CA ALA A 106 12.28 9.72 10.02
C ALA A 106 11.11 10.69 10.25
N ILE A 107 11.38 11.82 10.91
CA ILE A 107 10.35 12.82 11.26
C ILE A 107 10.60 14.17 10.60
N ALA A 108 11.81 14.43 10.11
CA ALA A 108 12.18 15.66 9.44
C ALA A 108 12.68 15.41 8.01
N PRO A 109 12.49 16.36 7.07
CA PRO A 109 13.06 16.26 5.72
C PRO A 109 14.57 16.07 5.71
N ASN A 110 15.30 16.74 6.62
CA ASN A 110 16.75 16.59 6.75
C ASN A 110 17.18 15.16 7.11
N ASP A 111 16.36 14.41 7.86
CA ASP A 111 16.65 13.01 8.17
C ASP A 111 16.62 12.15 6.89
N LEU A 112 15.70 12.46 5.98
CA LEU A 112 15.55 11.74 4.72
C LEU A 112 16.72 11.97 3.77
N GLU A 113 17.25 13.19 3.69
CA GLU A 113 18.44 13.50 2.88
C GLU A 113 19.68 12.73 3.37
N LEU A 114 19.85 12.63 4.69
CA LEU A 114 20.92 11.85 5.29
C LEU A 114 20.75 10.35 5.01
N LEU A 115 19.51 9.84 5.08
CA LEU A 115 19.20 8.45 4.80
C LEU A 115 19.35 8.11 3.32
N GLU A 116 18.99 9.02 2.41
CA GLU A 116 19.23 8.87 0.96
C GLU A 116 20.72 8.73 0.67
N THR A 117 21.55 9.58 1.29
CA THR A 117 23.01 9.49 1.20
C THR A 117 23.51 8.15 1.74
N ALA A 118 23.00 7.70 2.89
CA ALA A 118 23.37 6.42 3.48
C ALA A 118 22.98 5.21 2.61
N VAL A 119 21.79 5.25 1.99
CA VAL A 119 21.34 4.22 1.02
C VAL A 119 22.29 4.18 -0.17
N GLN A 120 22.66 5.34 -0.71
CA GLN A 120 23.59 5.43 -1.83
C GLN A 120 24.96 4.85 -1.50
N GLU A 121 25.58 5.30 -0.40
CA GLU A 121 26.90 4.84 0.01
C GLU A 121 26.94 3.33 0.30
N GLN A 122 25.91 2.79 0.96
CA GLN A 122 25.87 1.37 1.27
C GLN A 122 25.63 0.51 0.03
N ALA A 123 24.84 1.00 -0.93
CA ALA A 123 24.67 0.34 -2.21
C ALA A 123 25.97 0.29 -3.02
N GLU A 124 26.72 1.39 -3.06
CA GLU A 124 28.01 1.46 -3.75
C GLU A 124 29.06 0.54 -3.11
N ARG A 125 28.99 0.35 -1.79
CA ARG A 125 29.81 -0.63 -1.05
C ARG A 125 29.32 -2.07 -1.20
N GLY A 126 28.22 -2.30 -1.93
CA GLY A 126 27.66 -3.63 -2.16
C GLY A 126 27.00 -4.26 -0.93
N ALA A 127 26.56 -3.46 0.05
CA ALA A 127 25.94 -3.97 1.27
C ALA A 127 24.59 -4.66 1.02
N PHE A 128 23.90 -4.29 -0.06
CA PHE A 128 22.63 -4.86 -0.53
C PHE A 128 22.52 -4.72 -2.05
N ASN A 129 21.60 -5.45 -2.68
CA ASN A 129 21.49 -5.51 -4.13
C ASN A 129 20.65 -4.35 -4.73
N ASN A 130 20.62 -4.25 -6.06
CA ASN A 130 19.88 -3.19 -6.76
C ASN A 130 18.36 -3.23 -6.52
N TYR A 131 17.78 -4.40 -6.26
CA TYR A 131 16.37 -4.54 -5.96
C TYR A 131 16.04 -3.97 -4.58
N GLU A 132 16.85 -4.29 -3.57
CA GLU A 132 16.72 -3.72 -2.22
C GLU A 132 16.94 -2.21 -2.24
N ARG A 133 17.90 -1.71 -3.04
CA ARG A 133 18.09 -0.27 -3.25
C ARG A 133 16.83 0.39 -3.82
N ALA A 134 16.20 -0.23 -4.81
CA ALA A 134 14.97 0.30 -5.41
C ALA A 134 13.83 0.39 -4.39
N ILE A 135 13.66 -0.64 -3.55
CA ILE A 135 12.69 -0.63 -2.44
C ILE A 135 12.97 0.54 -1.49
N LEU A 136 14.22 0.68 -1.02
CA LEU A 136 14.59 1.75 -0.08
C LEU A 136 14.34 3.14 -0.65
N ASN A 137 14.66 3.36 -1.92
CA ASN A 137 14.40 4.64 -2.60
C ASN A 137 12.90 4.94 -2.72
N GLN A 138 12.07 3.93 -3.00
CA GLN A 138 10.62 4.12 -3.04
C GLN A 138 10.06 4.43 -1.64
N LEU A 139 10.55 3.77 -0.60
CA LEU A 139 10.15 4.05 0.79
C LEU A 139 10.58 5.46 1.25
N LEU A 140 11.77 5.92 0.86
CA LEU A 140 12.21 7.30 1.07
C LEU A 140 11.24 8.30 0.42
N GLY A 141 10.90 8.09 -0.85
CA GLY A 141 9.96 8.94 -1.58
C GLY A 141 8.58 8.98 -0.93
N LYS A 142 8.03 7.82 -0.55
CA LYS A 142 6.76 7.75 0.20
C LYS A 142 6.82 8.52 1.51
N ARG A 143 7.90 8.36 2.29
CA ARG A 143 8.05 9.05 3.57
C ARG A 143 8.14 10.56 3.38
N ALA A 144 8.83 11.03 2.34
CA ALA A 144 8.91 12.45 2.01
C ALA A 144 7.53 13.05 1.73
N VAL A 145 6.66 12.33 1.01
CA VAL A 145 5.27 12.76 0.77
C VAL A 145 4.50 12.90 2.09
N VAL A 146 4.58 11.89 2.96
CA VAL A 146 3.92 11.93 4.29
C VAL A 146 4.38 13.13 5.12
N LEU A 147 5.69 13.41 5.17
CA LEU A 147 6.22 14.56 5.92
C LEU A 147 5.76 15.89 5.30
N ASN A 148 5.70 15.99 3.98
CA ASN A 148 5.22 17.18 3.29
C ASN A 148 3.73 17.44 3.55
N ASP A 149 2.91 16.39 3.59
CA ASP A 149 1.48 16.52 3.87
C ASP A 149 1.22 16.90 5.33
N GLN A 150 2.00 16.36 6.27
CA GLN A 150 1.98 16.78 7.67
C GLN A 150 2.38 18.26 7.85
N ALA A 151 3.39 18.73 7.12
CA ALA A 151 3.80 20.14 7.15
C ALA A 151 2.74 21.10 6.59
N LYS A 152 1.84 20.62 5.72
CA LYS A 152 0.74 21.40 5.13
C LYS A 152 -0.54 21.40 5.97
N GLN A 153 -0.59 20.67 7.09
CA GLN A 153 -1.70 20.74 8.05
C GLN A 153 -1.35 21.63 9.25
N PRO A 154 -1.45 22.97 9.16
CA PRO A 154 -1.43 23.82 10.34
C PRO A 154 -2.80 23.76 11.06
N GLU A 155 -2.77 23.28 12.31
CA GLU A 155 -3.76 23.47 13.40
C GLU A 155 -5.24 23.75 13.00
N GLN A 156 -6.04 22.69 12.83
CA GLN A 156 -7.49 22.75 13.13
C GLN A 156 -7.76 22.13 14.50
N SER A 157 -7.22 22.74 15.55
CA SER A 157 -7.60 22.43 16.93
C SER A 157 -7.79 23.72 17.72
N ALA A 158 -8.93 24.36 17.49
CA ALA A 158 -9.54 25.26 18.45
C ALA A 158 -11.07 25.10 18.39
N SER A 159 -11.60 24.20 19.22
CA SER A 159 -13.02 24.21 19.58
C SER A 159 -13.37 25.53 20.26
N PRO A 160 -14.43 26.27 19.86
CA PRO A 160 -15.08 27.19 20.79
C PRO A 160 -16.01 26.39 21.69
N ALA A 161 -15.77 26.53 22.99
CA ALA A 161 -16.53 25.93 24.08
C ALA A 161 -18.05 26.15 23.96
N ARG A 162 -18.80 25.11 24.37
CA ARG A 162 -20.23 25.17 24.68
C ARG A 162 -20.61 26.46 25.41
N ARG A 163 -21.51 27.26 24.82
CA ARG A 163 -22.37 28.17 25.58
C ARG A 163 -23.76 27.56 25.65
N LEU A 164 -23.99 26.73 26.66
CA LEU A 164 -25.34 26.55 27.22
C LEU A 164 -25.60 27.78 28.09
N GLY A 165 -26.56 28.61 27.69
CA GLY A 165 -26.91 29.83 28.41
C GLY A 165 -28.40 30.14 28.28
N ARG A 166 -29.13 29.78 29.35
CA ARG A 166 -30.45 30.23 29.84
C ARG A 166 -31.62 30.38 28.88
#